data_AF-I0SJ27-F1
#
_entry.id   AF-I0SJ27-F1
#
_cell.length_a   1.000
_cell.length_b   1.000
_cell.length_c   1.000
_cell.angle_alpha   90.00
_cell.angle_beta   90.00
_cell.angle_gamma   90.00
#
_symmetry.space_group_name_H-M   'P 1'
#
loop_
_entity.id
_entity.type
_entity.pdbx_description
1 polymer ?
#
loop_
_entity_poly.entity_id
_entity_poly.type
_entity_poly.pdbx_seq_one_letter_code
_entity_poly.pdbx_strand_id
1 'polypeptide(L)'
;MIITKVLNNNVVISEENHQEVVLMGRGLAFGCKAGDDSRDNLIEKKYVLSENKRELLLELPADIIEMADKIITYAHAKINKKLQDGAFLAMADHLVWCDFTYPRSFLYEKFPHVGH
;
A
#
# COMPACT_ATOMS: atom_id res chain seq x y z
N MET A 1 -14.01 -2.09 12.63
CA MET A 1 -12.58 -2.44 12.56
C MET A 1 -11.83 -1.22 13.03
N ILE A 2 -10.93 -1.30 14.01
CA ILE A 2 -10.31 -0.09 14.59
C ILE A 2 -9.03 0.26 13.85
N ILE A 3 -8.96 1.50 13.34
CA ILE A 3 -7.77 2.04 12.67
C ILE A 3 -6.65 2.17 13.71
N THR A 4 -5.55 1.46 13.51
CA THR A 4 -4.34 1.58 14.33
C THR A 4 -3.42 2.68 13.82
N LYS A 5 -3.35 2.89 12.50
CA LYS A 5 -2.51 3.91 11.86
C LYS A 5 -3.12 4.41 10.56
N VAL A 6 -3.05 5.71 10.31
CA VAL A 6 -3.40 6.32 9.02
C VAL A 6 -2.10 6.59 8.24
N LEU A 7 -1.99 6.07 7.02
CA LEU A 7 -0.81 6.28 6.18
C LEU A 7 -1.02 7.43 5.19
N ASN A 8 -2.20 7.49 4.56
CA ASN A 8 -2.66 8.62 3.75
C ASN A 8 -4.20 8.60 3.67
N ASN A 9 -4.80 9.45 2.82
CA ASN A 9 -6.26 9.54 2.65
C ASN A 9 -6.94 8.24 2.17
N ASN A 10 -6.20 7.30 1.57
CA ASN A 10 -6.73 6.09 0.97
C ASN A 10 -6.30 4.81 1.68
N VAL A 11 -5.26 4.88 2.51
CA VAL A 11 -4.61 3.71 3.11
C VAL A 11 -4.55 3.87 4.63
N VAL A 12 -5.07 2.85 5.31
CA VAL A 12 -5.00 2.72 6.77
C VAL A 12 -4.54 1.33 7.16
N ILE A 13 -4.00 1.23 8.37
CA ILE A 13 -3.73 -0.03 9.04
C ILE A 13 -4.78 -0.17 10.13
N SER A 14 -5.38 -1.36 10.22
CA SER A 14 -6.37 -1.73 11.21
C SER A 14 -6.00 -3.07 11.81
N GLU A 15 -6.57 -3.40 12.95
CA GLU A 15 -6.51 -4.75 13.51
C GLU A 15 -7.86 -5.45 13.33
N GLU A 16 -7.85 -6.73 12.92
CA GLU A 16 -9.01 -7.61 12.87
C GLU A 16 -8.59 -9.01 13.33
N ASN A 17 -9.33 -9.61 14.28
CA ASN A 17 -9.05 -10.96 14.80
C ASN A 17 -7.60 -11.15 15.30
N HIS A 18 -7.02 -10.13 15.95
CA HIS A 18 -5.61 -10.10 16.38
C HIS A 18 -4.59 -10.17 15.23
N GLN A 19 -5.01 -9.87 14.00
CA GLN A 19 -4.14 -9.72 12.85
C GLN A 19 -4.20 -8.29 12.34
N GLU A 20 -3.04 -7.71 12.06
CA GLU A 20 -3.02 -6.44 11.36
C GLU A 20 -3.34 -6.61 9.89
N VAL A 21 -4.12 -5.67 9.39
CA VAL A 21 -4.60 -5.63 8.02
C VAL A 21 -4.38 -4.24 7.44
N VAL A 22 -3.86 -4.20 6.21
CA VAL A 22 -3.81 -2.97 5.43
C VAL A 22 -5.14 -2.86 4.69
N LEU A 23 -5.85 -1.77 4.93
CA LEU A 23 -7.10 -1.45 4.26
C LEU A 23 -6.84 -0.33 3.26
N MET A 24 -7.32 -0.53 2.04
CA MET A 24 -7.21 0.44 0.97
C MET A 24 -8.58 0.75 0.40
N GLY A 25 -8.80 2.02 0.11
CA GLY A 25 -10.03 2.48 -0.50
C GLY A 25 -10.01 3.98 -0.74
N ARG A 26 -10.61 4.42 -1.83
CA ARG A 26 -10.68 5.85 -2.15
C ARG A 26 -11.35 6.66 -1.04
N GLY A 27 -10.58 7.56 -0.42
CA GLY A 27 -11.08 8.42 0.67
C GLY A 27 -11.41 7.68 1.97
N LEU A 28 -10.96 6.42 2.12
CA LEU A 28 -11.21 5.59 3.30
C LEU A 28 -10.78 6.28 4.60
N ALA A 29 -9.63 6.96 4.58
CA ALA A 29 -9.06 7.64 5.73
C ALA A 29 -9.38 9.14 5.78
N PHE A 30 -10.18 9.66 4.85
CA PHE A 30 -10.43 11.10 4.77
C PHE A 30 -11.19 11.58 6.03
N GLY A 31 -10.50 12.39 6.83
CA GLY A 31 -11.01 12.89 8.11
C GLY A 31 -11.00 11.85 9.25
N CYS A 32 -10.32 10.73 9.09
CA CYS A 32 -10.15 9.70 10.13
C CYS A 32 -8.81 9.87 10.85
N LYS A 33 -8.73 9.36 12.08
CA LYS A 33 -7.51 9.26 12.88
C LYS A 33 -7.37 7.86 13.49
N ALA A 34 -6.18 7.56 14.01
CA ALA A 34 -5.97 6.34 14.77
C ALA A 34 -6.94 6.29 15.98
N GLY A 35 -7.54 5.13 16.20
CA GLY A 35 -8.58 4.89 17.20
C GLY A 35 -10.02 5.02 16.66
N ASP A 36 -10.23 5.57 15.46
CA ASP A 36 -11.55 5.60 14.83
C ASP A 36 -11.88 4.25 14.16
N ASP A 37 -13.18 3.97 13.98
CA ASP A 37 -13.62 2.84 13.15
C ASP A 37 -13.38 3.10 11.66
N SER A 38 -12.89 2.08 10.96
CA SER A 38 -12.80 2.09 9.51
C SER A 38 -14.19 2.11 8.89
N ARG A 39 -14.32 2.85 7.79
CA ARG A 39 -15.56 2.90 7.00
C ARG A 39 -15.62 1.68 6.08
N ASP A 40 -16.22 0.59 6.55
CA ASP A 40 -16.24 -0.69 5.84
C ASP A 40 -16.81 -0.61 4.42
N ASN A 41 -17.72 0.34 4.17
CA ASN A 41 -18.29 0.61 2.85
C ASN A 41 -17.31 1.25 1.85
N LEU A 42 -16.21 1.83 2.32
CA LEU A 42 -15.16 2.42 1.48
C LEU A 42 -13.96 1.48 1.29
N ILE A 43 -13.93 0.32 1.96
CA ILE A 43 -12.84 -0.65 1.81
C ILE A 43 -12.98 -1.32 0.44
N GLU A 44 -12.07 -1.00 -0.47
CA GLU A 44 -11.98 -1.62 -1.79
C GLU A 44 -11.11 -2.88 -1.73
N LYS A 45 -10.07 -2.87 -0.87
CA LYS A 45 -9.14 -3.97 -0.70
C LYS A 45 -8.63 -4.10 0.72
N LYS A 46 -8.28 -5.33 1.06
CA LYS A 46 -7.74 -5.73 2.35
C LYS A 46 -6.57 -6.69 2.13
N TYR A 47 -5.45 -6.41 2.78
CA TYR A 47 -4.26 -7.26 2.77
C TYR A 47 -3.93 -7.66 4.20
N VAL A 48 -3.88 -8.97 4.46
CA VAL A 48 -3.51 -9.51 5.77
C VAL A 48 -1.99 -9.53 5.92
N LEU A 49 -1.49 -8.97 7.02
CA LEU A 49 -0.07 -8.94 7.31
C LEU A 49 0.33 -10.09 8.22
N SER A 50 1.27 -10.91 7.76
CA SER A 50 2.03 -11.79 8.64
C SER A 50 2.93 -10.95 9.56
N GLU A 51 3.01 -11.29 10.85
CA GLU A 51 3.78 -10.52 11.85
C GLU A 51 5.19 -10.14 11.40
N ASN A 52 5.89 -11.07 10.74
CA ASN A 52 7.28 -10.92 10.30
C ASN A 52 7.51 -9.84 9.23
N LYS A 53 6.44 -9.35 8.59
CA LYS A 53 6.52 -8.38 7.49
C LYS A 53 5.78 -7.08 7.80
N ARG A 54 5.30 -6.95 9.04
CA ARG A 54 4.59 -5.79 9.57
C ARG A 54 5.49 -4.56 9.61
N GLU A 55 6.67 -4.70 10.22
CA GLU A 55 7.61 -3.59 10.42
C GLU A 55 8.04 -3.00 9.08
N LEU A 56 8.35 -3.87 8.10
CA LEU A 56 8.70 -3.46 6.75
C LEU A 56 7.61 -2.55 6.15
N LEU A 57 6.33 -2.96 6.24
CA LEU A 57 5.21 -2.21 5.68
C LEU A 57 4.93 -0.88 6.40
N LEU A 58 5.14 -0.83 7.71
CA LEU A 58 4.94 0.36 8.53
C LEU A 58 5.95 1.48 8.21
N GLU A 59 7.12 1.10 7.69
CA GLU A 59 8.19 1.99 7.25
C GLU A 59 8.03 2.43 5.79
N LEU A 60 7.15 1.78 5.01
CA LEU A 60 7.01 2.12 3.60
C LEU A 60 6.29 3.46 3.41
N PRO A 61 6.76 4.30 2.49
CA PRO A 61 6.00 5.46 2.03
C PRO A 61 4.64 5.03 1.48
N ALA A 62 3.59 5.76 1.83
CA ALA A 62 2.22 5.48 1.36
C ALA A 62 2.14 5.43 -0.18
N ASP A 63 2.93 6.26 -0.87
CA ASP A 63 3.03 6.28 -2.34
C ASP A 63 3.47 4.91 -2.91
N ILE A 64 4.42 4.24 -2.24
CA ILE A 64 4.93 2.92 -2.66
C ILE A 64 3.86 1.85 -2.48
N ILE A 65 3.13 1.91 -1.36
CA ILE A 65 2.01 1.01 -1.07
C ILE A 65 0.91 1.16 -2.14
N GLU A 66 0.50 2.39 -2.46
CA GLU A 66 -0.47 2.66 -3.51
C GLU A 66 0.03 2.22 -4.90
N MET A 67 1.31 2.40 -5.18
CA MET A 67 1.90 1.99 -6.44
C MET A 67 1.93 0.45 -6.58
N ALA A 68 2.32 -0.25 -5.52
CA ALA A 68 2.28 -1.71 -5.47
C ALA A 68 0.85 -2.23 -5.72
N ASP A 69 -0.15 -1.62 -5.06
CA ASP A 69 -1.55 -1.97 -5.27
C ASP A 69 -2.00 -1.77 -6.73
N LYS A 70 -1.66 -0.63 -7.33
CA LYS A 70 -1.98 -0.34 -8.75
C LYS A 70 -1.37 -1.38 -9.69
N ILE A 71 -0.10 -1.74 -9.48
CA ILE A 71 0.58 -2.74 -10.30
C ILE A 71 -0.07 -4.12 -10.15
N ILE A 72 -0.37 -4.53 -8.91
CA ILE A 72 -1.05 -5.80 -8.64
C ILE A 72 -2.44 -5.82 -9.26
N THR A 73 -3.21 -4.74 -9.13
CA THR A 73 -4.53 -4.59 -9.76
C THR A 73 -4.46 -4.75 -11.27
N TYR A 74 -3.49 -4.08 -11.90
CA TYR A 74 -3.28 -4.17 -13.34
C TYR A 74 -2.89 -5.59 -13.76
N ALA A 75 -1.98 -6.23 -13.02
CA ALA A 75 -1.55 -7.61 -13.29
C ALA A 75 -2.72 -8.60 -13.15
N HIS A 76 -3.55 -8.47 -12.12
CA HIS A 76 -4.78 -9.27 -11.96
C HIS A 76 -5.71 -9.15 -13.17
N ALA A 77 -5.99 -7.90 -13.61
CA ALA A 77 -6.86 -7.64 -14.74
C ALA A 77 -6.33 -8.25 -16.04
N LYS A 78 -5.00 -8.33 -16.20
CA LYS A 78 -4.37 -8.92 -17.40
C LYS A 78 -4.22 -10.44 -17.35
N ILE A 79 -3.92 -11.01 -16.20
CA ILE A 79 -3.61 -12.45 -16.05
C ILE A 79 -4.89 -13.27 -15.79
N ASN A 80 -6.00 -12.61 -15.46
CA ASN A 80 -7.30 -13.21 -15.13
C ASN A 80 -7.19 -14.33 -14.08
N LYS A 81 -6.25 -14.17 -13.13
CA LYS A 81 -6.05 -15.07 -12.00
C LYS A 81 -5.95 -14.26 -10.72
N LYS A 82 -6.33 -14.89 -9.61
CA LYS A 82 -6.14 -14.32 -8.28
C LYS A 82 -4.65 -14.46 -7.89
N LEU A 83 -3.90 -13.36 -7.92
CA LEU A 83 -2.65 -13.23 -7.19
C LEU A 83 -2.92 -13.33 -5.69
N GLN A 84 -2.02 -13.99 -4.98
CA GLN A 84 -2.07 -14.13 -3.53
C GLN A 84 -1.67 -12.81 -2.85
N ASP A 85 -2.13 -12.59 -1.62
CA ASP A 85 -1.82 -11.39 -0.83
C ASP A 85 -0.30 -11.20 -0.64
N GLY A 86 0.47 -12.28 -0.65
CA GLY A 86 1.94 -12.24 -0.64
C GLY A 86 2.57 -11.52 -1.85
N ALA A 87 1.88 -11.45 -2.99
CA ALA A 87 2.36 -10.76 -4.19
C ALA A 87 2.39 -9.24 -3.99
N PHE A 88 1.40 -8.68 -3.29
CA PHE A 88 1.38 -7.26 -2.95
C PHE A 88 2.62 -6.85 -2.15
N LEU A 89 2.96 -7.64 -1.15
CA LEU A 89 4.08 -7.36 -0.27
C LEU A 89 5.43 -7.54 -0.96
N ALA A 90 5.58 -8.57 -1.79
CA ALA A 90 6.76 -8.74 -2.62
C ALA A 90 6.95 -7.57 -3.59
N MET A 91 5.87 -7.07 -4.20
CA MET A 91 5.93 -5.91 -5.08
C MET A 91 6.27 -4.63 -4.34
N ALA A 92 5.70 -4.41 -3.16
CA ALA A 92 6.04 -3.27 -2.32
C ALA A 92 7.53 -3.26 -1.97
N ASP A 93 8.07 -4.40 -1.53
CA ASP A 93 9.51 -4.58 -1.23
C ASP A 93 10.41 -4.26 -2.45
N HIS A 94 10.06 -4.78 -3.63
CA HIS A 94 10.81 -4.48 -4.86
C HIS A 94 10.78 -2.99 -5.25
N LEU A 95 9.66 -2.30 -5.04
CA LEU A 95 9.56 -0.87 -5.33
C LEU A 95 10.41 -0.04 -4.38
N VAL A 96 10.48 -0.41 -3.11
CA VAL A 96 11.36 0.24 -2.13
C VAL A 96 12.82 0.13 -2.54
N TRP A 97 13.24 -1.08 -2.91
CA TRP A 97 14.61 -1.30 -3.40
C TRP A 97 14.90 -0.45 -4.64
N CYS A 98 13.93 -0.36 -5.57
CA CYS A 98 14.05 0.44 -6.78
C CYS A 98 14.19 1.94 -6.46
N ASP A 99 13.34 2.48 -5.58
CA ASP A 99 13.37 3.90 -5.17
C ASP A 99 14.66 4.25 -4.42
N PHE A 100 15.14 3.33 -3.57
CA PHE A 100 16.42 3.49 -2.87
C PHE A 100 17.62 3.48 -3.83
N THR A 101 17.61 2.60 -4.83
CA THR A 101 18.71 2.46 -5.82
C THR A 101 18.69 3.58 -6.86
N TYR A 102 17.50 4.01 -7.27
CA TYR A 102 17.27 5.02 -8.31
C TYR A 102 16.32 6.09 -7.80
N PRO A 103 16.78 6.97 -6.89
CA PRO A 103 15.93 8.03 -6.37
C PRO A 103 15.45 8.93 -7.51
N ARG A 104 14.28 9.55 -7.35
CA ARG A 104 13.69 10.41 -8.39
C ARG A 104 14.64 11.48 -8.92
N SER A 105 15.52 12.02 -8.07
CA SER A 105 16.59 12.94 -8.47
C SER A 105 17.51 12.37 -9.55
N PHE A 106 17.91 11.10 -9.42
CA PHE A 106 18.72 10.39 -10.41
C PHE A 106 17.97 10.21 -11.74
N LEU A 107 16.68 9.87 -11.68
CA LEU A 107 15.86 9.72 -12.88
C LEU A 107 15.65 11.04 -13.62
N TYR A 108 15.45 12.16 -12.90
CA TYR A 108 15.32 13.47 -13.52
C TYR A 108 16.61 13.96 -14.16
N GLU A 109 17.76 13.66 -13.55
CA GLU A 109 19.06 14.00 -14.14
C GLU A 109 19.32 13.20 -15.43
N LYS A 110 18.93 11.91 -15.43
CA LYS A 110 19.21 11.00 -16.55
C LYS A 110 18.16 11.05 -17.67
N PHE A 111 16.93 11.41 -17.34
CA PHE A 111 15.78 11.46 -18.26
C PHE A 111 14.96 12.75 -18.04
N PRO A 112 15.49 13.92 -18.45
CA PRO A 112 14.88 15.23 -18.16
C PRO A 112 13.49 15.43 -18.77
N HIS A 113 13.10 14.63 -19.77
CA HIS A 113 11.79 14.73 -20.43
C HIS A 113 10.64 14.05 -19.65
N VAL A 114 10.95 13.32 -18.57
CA VAL A 114 9.95 12.53 -17.82
C VAL A 114 9.32 13.33 -16.66
N GLY A 115 9.79 14.57 -16.41
CA GLY A 115 9.34 15.42 -15.31
C GLY A 115 8.31 16.50 -15.63
N HIS A 116 7.60 16.39 -16.76
CA HIS A 116 6.52 17.29 -17.13
C HIS A 116 5.17 16.58 -17.22
#